data_AF-V7EUA8-F1
#
_entry.id   AF-V7EUA8-F1
#
_cell.length_a   1.000
_cell.length_b   1.000
_cell.length_c   1.000
_cell.angle_alpha   90.00
_cell.angle_beta   90.00
_cell.angle_gamma   90.00
#
_symmetry.space_group_name_H-M   'P 1'
#
loop_
_entity.id
_entity.type
_entity.pdbx_description
1 polymer ?
#
loop_
_entity_poly.entity_id
_entity_poly.type
_entity_poly.pdbx_seq_one_letter_code
_entity_poly.pdbx_strand_id
1 'polypeptide(L)'
;MTAVPAPAPPVDILAVLSLLCPEVVRDIEQNWNAPVSDYARHLWRPVARPGSAPSIAARSILRDVLQQRLGAIMQPEAIDKALDEFDHRPVIQSGLHCLLLMDRITFDALLLAWLGAVENGLSAFFGFMGTTMTMETTGREGPGWLDVGDDKVNLFGMGRHKLCRKSACAAGPVTLNGRALETVGNETDARSWLGTLLASQGKVFATAADALTELNEDLVADWDRSGMARPVFVDDRLAATVVARHLEDEGSLLSRLLLKPPRRRRLDHALQEAASGPFGRFLPNATAYFWGIREQRVRKLVLKNGRLIEPDRPHGLSIPFERPHLQQALLDGMLLPDLFLMFLALAILPRVRVVGGLRQIGYVALFHSILLAALDENAPEERDLAAELQVRENAWGMRVIDEKISVREQLASLTRQKSAIWPPSCRFGKMPGACGSSMKRSRSASSLPACRKGRSSRTCSGNTGCGHLPRRPTT
;
A
#
# COMPACT_ATOMS: atom_id res chain seq x y z
N MET A 1 28.50 2.07 32.38
CA MET A 1 27.69 2.06 31.14
C MET A 1 26.93 3.38 31.09
N THR A 2 27.29 4.29 30.19
CA THR A 2 26.56 5.53 29.99
C THR A 2 25.26 5.22 29.27
N ALA A 3 24.11 5.55 29.87
CA ALA A 3 22.81 5.41 29.23
C ALA A 3 22.80 6.29 27.98
N VAL A 4 22.60 5.67 26.81
CA VAL A 4 22.38 6.41 25.56
C VAL A 4 21.10 7.22 25.76
N PRO A 5 21.12 8.55 25.60
CA PRO A 5 19.92 9.37 25.76
C PRO A 5 18.84 8.88 24.78
N ALA A 6 17.60 8.79 25.27
CA ALA A 6 16.47 8.45 24.42
C ALA A 6 16.40 9.49 23.28
N PRO A 7 16.17 9.06 22.03
CA PRO A 7 16.01 10.01 20.92
C PRO A 7 14.85 10.95 21.24
N ALA A 8 15.05 12.25 21.06
CA ALA A 8 13.98 13.24 21.21
C ALA A 8 13.00 13.18 20.02
N PRO A 9 11.73 13.60 20.21
CA PRO A 9 10.78 13.71 19.11
C PRO A 9 11.31 14.66 18.01
N PRO A 10 11.00 14.41 16.72
CA PRO A 10 11.44 15.25 15.62
C PRO A 10 10.59 16.53 15.57
N VAL A 11 10.96 17.51 16.40
CA VAL A 11 10.19 18.73 16.67
C VAL A 11 9.73 19.43 15.39
N ASP A 12 10.60 19.60 14.39
CA ASP A 12 10.25 20.31 13.14
C ASP A 12 9.19 19.56 12.31
N ILE A 13 9.26 18.23 12.27
CA ILE A 13 8.29 17.40 11.55
C ILE A 13 6.95 17.44 12.28
N LEU A 14 6.97 17.34 13.61
CA LEU A 14 5.77 17.41 14.43
C LEU A 14 5.11 18.79 14.37
N ALA A 15 5.88 19.87 14.31
CA ALA A 15 5.38 21.23 14.14
C ALA A 15 4.65 21.44 12.79
N VAL A 16 5.16 20.85 11.71
CA VAL A 16 4.46 20.90 10.41
C VAL A 16 3.21 20.02 10.43
N LEU A 17 3.29 18.84 11.04
CA LEU A 17 2.15 17.92 11.15
C LEU A 17 1.04 18.46 12.05
N SER A 18 1.34 19.25 13.07
CA SER A 18 0.33 19.78 13.99
C SER A 18 -0.62 20.77 13.30
N LEU A 19 -0.18 21.40 12.22
CA LEU A 19 -1.03 22.23 11.36
C LEU A 19 -2.03 21.43 10.54
N LEU A 20 -1.77 20.14 10.31
CA LEU A 20 -2.54 19.29 9.41
C LEU A 20 -3.35 18.20 10.15
N CYS A 21 -2.75 17.57 11.15
CA CYS A 21 -3.31 16.48 11.95
C CYS A 21 -2.79 16.56 13.41
N PRO A 22 -3.24 17.56 14.20
CA PRO A 22 -2.78 17.77 15.57
C PRO A 22 -3.10 16.61 16.53
N GLU A 23 -4.09 15.78 16.20
CA GLU A 23 -4.44 14.56 16.95
C GLU A 23 -3.30 13.54 16.90
N VAL A 24 -2.72 13.34 15.71
CA VAL A 24 -1.59 12.39 15.52
C VAL A 24 -0.36 12.86 16.29
N VAL A 25 -0.10 14.18 16.28
CA VAL A 25 1.04 14.76 17.01
C VAL A 25 0.88 14.55 18.52
N ARG A 26 -0.30 14.82 19.07
CA ARG A 26 -0.61 14.54 20.49
C ARG A 26 -0.42 13.07 20.83
N ASP A 27 -0.92 12.16 19.99
CA ASP A 27 -0.76 10.72 20.20
C ASP A 27 0.72 10.31 20.25
N ILE A 28 1.56 10.88 19.38
CA ILE A 28 3.01 10.64 19.38
C ILE A 28 3.67 11.22 20.63
N GLU A 29 3.40 12.48 20.98
CA GLU A 29 4.03 13.17 22.12
C GLU A 29 3.70 12.50 23.45
N GLN A 30 2.44 12.09 23.65
CA GLN A 30 1.98 11.43 24.88
C GLN A 30 2.59 10.05 25.07
N ASN A 31 2.89 9.35 23.97
CA ASN A 31 3.37 7.97 24.01
C ASN A 31 4.85 7.82 23.65
N TRP A 32 5.58 8.92 23.40
CA TRP A 32 6.96 8.87 22.90
C TRP A 32 7.91 8.01 23.74
N ASN A 33 7.72 8.03 25.06
CA ASN A 33 8.52 7.27 26.03
C ASN A 33 7.87 5.95 26.47
N ALA A 34 6.68 5.63 25.97
CA ALA A 34 5.97 4.41 26.30
C ALA A 34 6.59 3.20 25.55
N PRO A 35 6.48 1.98 26.09
CA PRO A 35 6.72 0.75 25.34
C PRO A 35 5.94 0.74 24.02
N VAL A 36 6.52 0.15 22.96
CA VAL A 36 5.83 0.05 21.66
C VAL A 36 4.50 -0.71 21.77
N SER A 37 4.39 -1.71 22.65
CA SER A 37 3.14 -2.42 22.93
C SER A 37 2.05 -1.50 23.48
N ASP A 38 2.40 -0.57 24.37
CA ASP A 38 1.45 0.39 24.92
C ASP A 38 0.98 1.39 23.85
N TYR A 39 1.90 1.85 23.00
CA TYR A 39 1.53 2.67 21.85
C TYR A 39 0.65 1.91 20.85
N ALA A 40 1.00 0.65 20.52
CA ALA A 40 0.19 -0.20 19.66
C ALA A 40 -1.22 -0.40 20.24
N ARG A 41 -1.33 -0.66 21.55
CA ARG A 41 -2.61 -0.76 22.26
C ARG A 41 -3.43 0.52 22.13
N HIS A 42 -2.79 1.69 22.30
CA HIS A 42 -3.40 3.01 22.13
C HIS A 42 -3.90 3.25 20.71
N LEU A 43 -3.16 2.85 19.68
CA LEU A 43 -3.58 3.02 18.28
C LEU A 43 -4.79 2.15 17.92
N TRP A 44 -4.97 1.00 18.58
CA TRP A 44 -6.12 0.10 18.43
C TRP A 44 -7.26 0.35 19.43
N ARG A 45 -7.27 1.50 20.12
CA ARG A 45 -8.41 1.94 20.95
C ARG A 45 -9.70 2.06 20.12
N PRO A 46 -10.89 1.95 20.74
CA PRO A 46 -12.15 2.10 20.01
C PRO A 46 -12.23 3.45 19.29
N VAL A 47 -12.95 3.49 18.16
CA VAL A 47 -13.30 4.74 17.47
C VAL A 47 -14.76 5.07 17.74
N ALA A 48 -15.16 6.32 17.51
CA ALA A 48 -16.59 6.68 17.52
C ALA A 48 -17.33 5.93 16.40
N ARG A 49 -18.43 5.25 16.75
CA ARG A 49 -19.28 4.59 15.75
C ARG A 49 -19.85 5.61 14.77
N PRO A 50 -20.01 5.24 13.48
CA PRO A 50 -20.73 6.05 12.50
C PRO A 50 -22.10 6.52 13.02
N GLY A 51 -22.40 7.82 12.90
CA GLY A 51 -23.65 8.42 13.37
C GLY A 51 -24.50 9.02 12.26
N SER A 52 -23.86 9.52 11.21
CA SER A 52 -24.52 10.06 10.02
C SER A 52 -24.93 8.94 9.06
N ALA A 53 -26.05 9.14 8.35
CA ALA A 53 -26.55 8.16 7.39
C ALA A 53 -25.51 7.76 6.31
N PRO A 54 -24.71 8.68 5.73
CA PRO A 54 -23.66 8.30 4.79
C PRO A 54 -22.57 7.42 5.40
N SER A 55 -22.12 7.71 6.63
CA SER A 55 -21.08 6.91 7.29
C SER A 55 -21.59 5.51 7.66
N ILE A 56 -22.84 5.41 8.15
CA ILE A 56 -23.47 4.13 8.47
C ILE A 56 -23.58 3.26 7.22
N ALA A 57 -24.06 3.83 6.10
CA ALA A 57 -24.16 3.12 4.83
C ALA A 57 -22.78 2.67 4.31
N ALA A 58 -21.77 3.55 4.36
CA ALA A 58 -20.40 3.22 3.95
C ALA A 58 -19.79 2.10 4.81
N ARG A 59 -20.02 2.16 6.13
CA ARG A 59 -19.60 1.10 7.06
C ARG A 59 -20.24 -0.23 6.74
N SER A 60 -21.55 -0.24 6.45
CA SER A 60 -22.27 -1.45 6.05
C SER A 60 -21.69 -2.05 4.77
N ILE A 61 -21.48 -1.22 3.73
CA ILE A 61 -20.88 -1.67 2.47
C ILE A 61 -19.50 -2.27 2.69
N LEU A 62 -18.65 -1.62 3.49
CA LEU A 62 -17.32 -2.15 3.80
C LEU A 62 -17.42 -3.48 4.57
N ARG A 63 -18.32 -3.57 5.56
CA ARG A 63 -18.54 -4.79 6.35
C ARG A 63 -18.94 -5.96 5.46
N ASP A 64 -19.86 -5.76 4.51
CA ASP A 64 -20.31 -6.80 3.58
C ASP A 64 -19.16 -7.32 2.70
N VAL A 65 -18.32 -6.42 2.17
CA VAL A 65 -17.16 -6.81 1.35
C VAL A 65 -16.09 -7.51 2.20
N LEU A 66 -15.87 -7.06 3.43
CA LEU A 66 -14.97 -7.72 4.36
C LEU A 66 -15.49 -9.12 4.73
N GLN A 67 -16.79 -9.30 4.93
CA GLN A 67 -17.38 -10.61 5.20
C GLN A 67 -17.04 -11.62 4.10
N GLN A 68 -17.13 -11.22 2.82
CA GLN A 68 -16.75 -12.06 1.69
C GLN A 68 -15.24 -12.41 1.72
N ARG A 69 -14.38 -11.43 2.02
CA ARG A 69 -12.93 -11.66 2.14
C ARG A 69 -12.61 -12.62 3.29
N LEU A 70 -13.27 -12.46 4.44
CA LEU A 70 -13.08 -13.32 5.61
C LEU A 70 -13.59 -14.74 5.34
N GLY A 71 -14.68 -14.90 4.59
CA GLY A 71 -15.21 -16.20 4.17
C GLY A 71 -14.24 -17.06 3.36
N ALA A 72 -13.23 -16.45 2.74
CA ALA A 72 -12.17 -17.20 2.05
C ALA A 72 -11.08 -17.75 2.99
N ILE A 73 -10.98 -17.25 4.23
CA ILE A 73 -9.85 -17.52 5.13
C ILE A 73 -10.26 -17.94 6.56
N MET A 74 -11.53 -17.81 6.94
CA MET A 74 -12.05 -18.07 8.28
C MET A 74 -13.30 -18.95 8.26
N GLN A 75 -13.55 -19.64 9.37
CA GLN A 75 -14.82 -20.35 9.61
C GLN A 75 -15.93 -19.36 9.96
N PRO A 76 -17.22 -19.67 9.67
CA PRO A 76 -18.34 -18.75 9.84
C PRO A 76 -18.40 -18.05 11.21
N GLU A 77 -18.23 -18.78 12.30
CA GLU A 77 -18.32 -18.24 13.67
C GLU A 77 -17.20 -17.23 13.98
N ALA A 78 -16.02 -17.43 13.37
CA ALA A 78 -14.89 -16.51 13.51
C ALA A 78 -15.09 -15.23 12.67
N ILE A 79 -15.85 -15.30 11.57
CA ILE A 79 -16.16 -14.15 10.73
C ILE A 79 -17.02 -13.15 11.51
N ASP A 80 -18.11 -13.61 12.13
CA ASP A 80 -19.02 -12.74 12.88
C ASP A 80 -18.31 -12.04 14.03
N LYS A 81 -17.46 -12.78 14.76
CA LYS A 81 -16.62 -12.24 15.82
C LYS A 81 -15.64 -11.18 15.29
N ALA A 82 -14.89 -11.47 14.23
CA ALA A 82 -13.92 -10.54 13.66
C ALA A 82 -14.59 -9.26 13.13
N LEU A 83 -15.79 -9.36 12.55
CA LEU A 83 -16.53 -8.20 12.07
C LEU A 83 -17.12 -7.38 13.23
N ASP A 84 -17.64 -8.00 14.30
CA ASP A 84 -18.08 -7.28 15.50
C ASP A 84 -16.91 -6.54 16.17
N GLU A 85 -15.75 -7.20 16.30
CA GLU A 85 -14.52 -6.57 16.78
C GLU A 85 -14.10 -5.39 15.89
N PHE A 86 -14.19 -5.54 14.57
CA PHE A 86 -13.91 -4.48 13.61
C PHE A 86 -14.86 -3.29 13.75
N ASP A 87 -16.14 -3.49 14.06
CA ASP A 87 -17.08 -2.38 14.27
C ASP A 87 -16.76 -1.54 15.52
N HIS A 88 -16.13 -2.14 16.52
CA HIS A 88 -15.69 -1.44 17.72
C HIS A 88 -14.31 -0.80 17.56
N ARG A 89 -13.39 -1.49 16.86
CA ARG A 89 -11.99 -1.09 16.68
C ARG A 89 -11.58 -1.18 15.22
N PRO A 90 -12.18 -0.36 14.34
CA PRO A 90 -11.90 -0.40 12.92
C PRO A 90 -10.57 0.26 12.65
N VAL A 91 -9.53 -0.55 12.48
CA VAL A 91 -8.19 -0.07 12.16
C VAL A 91 -7.67 -0.81 10.93
N ILE A 92 -7.15 -0.05 9.97
CA ILE A 92 -6.41 -0.58 8.82
C ILE A 92 -4.98 -0.06 8.90
N GLN A 93 -4.01 -0.99 9.01
CA GLN A 93 -2.60 -0.68 8.84
C GLN A 93 -2.31 -0.55 7.34
N SER A 94 -2.10 0.68 6.89
CA SER A 94 -1.86 1.04 5.48
C SER A 94 -0.39 1.14 5.12
N GLY A 95 0.51 0.96 6.09
CA GLY A 95 1.95 0.98 5.89
C GLY A 95 2.54 -0.22 5.15
N LEU A 96 1.72 -1.22 4.80
CA LEU A 96 2.17 -2.44 4.15
C LEU A 96 2.31 -2.23 2.64
N HIS A 97 3.51 -2.48 2.13
CA HIS A 97 3.73 -2.58 0.69
C HIS A 97 3.46 -4.01 0.24
N CYS A 98 3.10 -4.20 -1.03
CA CYS A 98 2.97 -5.52 -1.65
C CYS A 98 4.37 -6.17 -1.81
N LEU A 99 4.97 -6.55 -0.69
CA LEU A 99 6.28 -7.17 -0.54
C LEU A 99 6.14 -8.38 0.38
N LEU A 100 7.10 -9.30 0.30
CA LEU A 100 7.18 -10.40 1.26
C LEU A 100 7.57 -9.86 2.64
N LEU A 101 7.07 -10.46 3.73
CA LEU A 101 7.39 -10.16 5.14
C LEU A 101 8.83 -10.53 5.55
N MET A 102 9.77 -10.22 4.67
CA MET A 102 11.22 -10.22 4.88
C MET A 102 11.79 -8.80 4.71
N ASP A 103 11.04 -7.92 4.06
CA ASP A 103 11.31 -6.49 4.02
C ASP A 103 11.04 -5.85 5.39
N ARG A 104 12.04 -5.15 5.95
CA ARG A 104 11.98 -4.54 7.29
C ARG A 104 10.80 -3.57 7.44
N ILE A 105 10.55 -2.73 6.43
CA ILE A 105 9.47 -1.72 6.50
C ILE A 105 8.11 -2.41 6.60
N THR A 106 7.88 -3.41 5.75
CA THR A 106 6.61 -4.17 5.70
C THR A 106 6.44 -5.01 6.96
N PHE A 107 7.52 -5.65 7.44
CA PHE A 107 7.52 -6.46 8.65
C PHE A 107 7.21 -5.64 9.91
N ASP A 108 7.88 -4.51 10.14
CA ASP A 108 7.65 -3.69 11.35
C ASP A 108 6.21 -3.14 11.40
N ALA A 109 5.67 -2.76 10.24
CA ALA A 109 4.31 -2.26 10.11
C ALA A 109 3.28 -3.34 10.45
N LEU A 110 3.51 -4.57 9.98
CA LEU A 110 2.67 -5.72 10.29
C LEU A 110 2.79 -6.09 11.77
N LEU A 111 4.01 -6.14 12.30
CA LEU A 111 4.27 -6.46 13.69
C LEU A 111 3.56 -5.48 14.63
N LEU A 112 3.60 -4.17 14.32
CA LEU A 112 2.83 -3.18 15.07
C LEU A 112 1.32 -3.44 15.03
N ALA A 113 0.79 -3.84 13.86
CA ALA A 113 -0.63 -4.15 13.72
C ALA A 113 -1.03 -5.41 14.50
N TRP A 114 -0.20 -6.44 14.46
CA TRP A 114 -0.36 -7.66 15.25
C TRP A 114 -0.31 -7.36 16.76
N LEU A 115 0.67 -6.57 17.22
CA LEU A 115 0.75 -6.13 18.62
C LEU A 115 -0.50 -5.37 19.03
N GLY A 116 -0.97 -4.41 18.21
CA GLY A 116 -2.17 -3.65 18.50
C GLY A 116 -3.42 -4.54 18.64
N ALA A 117 -3.51 -5.60 17.83
CA ALA A 117 -4.59 -6.57 17.87
C ALA A 117 -4.52 -7.47 19.11
N VAL A 118 -3.36 -8.06 19.38
CA VAL A 118 -3.12 -8.93 20.54
C VAL A 118 -3.38 -8.18 21.85
N GLU A 119 -2.85 -6.97 21.98
CA GLU A 119 -3.00 -6.14 23.19
C GLU A 119 -4.44 -5.67 23.43
N ASN A 120 -5.29 -5.74 22.41
CA ASN A 120 -6.72 -5.45 22.51
C ASN A 120 -7.60 -6.71 22.42
N GLY A 121 -7.00 -7.91 22.43
CA GLY A 121 -7.72 -9.19 22.40
C GLY A 121 -8.50 -9.45 21.11
N LEU A 122 -8.07 -8.90 19.98
CA LEU A 122 -8.74 -9.06 18.69
C LEU A 122 -8.35 -10.37 18.01
N SER A 123 -9.34 -11.05 17.45
CA SER A 123 -9.16 -12.30 16.69
C SER A 123 -8.55 -12.08 15.30
N ALA A 124 -8.64 -10.85 14.78
CA ALA A 124 -8.14 -10.48 13.46
C ALA A 124 -7.62 -9.04 13.42
N PHE A 125 -6.75 -8.76 12.46
CA PHE A 125 -6.27 -7.40 12.18
C PHE A 125 -6.14 -7.16 10.68
N PHE A 126 -6.41 -5.92 10.25
CA PHE A 126 -6.55 -5.59 8.83
C PHE A 126 -5.34 -4.81 8.34
N GLY A 127 -4.72 -5.32 7.26
CA GLY A 127 -3.57 -4.72 6.62
C GLY A 127 -3.88 -4.38 5.16
N PHE A 128 -3.71 -3.12 4.78
CA PHE A 128 -3.83 -2.69 3.39
C PHE A 128 -2.48 -2.81 2.67
N MET A 129 -2.45 -3.66 1.65
CA MET A 129 -1.30 -3.91 0.78
C MET A 129 -1.42 -3.07 -0.50
N GLY A 130 -0.52 -2.11 -0.69
CA GLY A 130 -0.48 -1.33 -1.94
C GLY A 130 0.07 -2.15 -3.11
N THR A 131 -0.79 -2.54 -4.06
CA THR A 131 -0.48 -3.49 -5.17
C THR A 131 -0.30 -2.83 -6.53
N THR A 132 -0.51 -1.51 -6.65
CA THR A 132 -0.38 -0.76 -7.92
C THR A 132 1.06 -0.56 -8.40
N MET A 133 2.05 -0.77 -7.53
CA MET A 133 3.47 -0.62 -7.85
C MET A 133 3.96 -1.62 -8.89
N THR A 134 5.01 -1.24 -9.62
CA THR A 134 5.67 -2.14 -10.56
C THR A 134 6.43 -3.24 -9.83
N MET A 135 6.52 -4.42 -10.43
CA MET A 135 7.22 -5.57 -9.85
C MET A 135 8.71 -5.28 -9.56
N GLU A 136 9.33 -4.39 -10.34
CA GLU A 136 10.57 -3.73 -9.95
C GLU A 136 10.34 -2.22 -9.92
N THR A 137 10.52 -1.60 -8.75
CA THR A 137 10.34 -0.15 -8.55
C THR A 137 11.62 0.59 -8.89
N THR A 138 12.75 0.15 -8.35
CA THR A 138 14.10 0.64 -8.64
C THR A 138 15.12 -0.44 -8.29
N GLY A 139 16.13 -0.65 -9.14
CA GLY A 139 17.37 -1.36 -8.75
C GLY A 139 17.21 -2.65 -7.92
N ARG A 140 16.51 -3.67 -8.45
CA ARG A 140 16.24 -4.95 -7.74
C ARG A 140 15.43 -4.82 -6.44
N GLU A 141 14.60 -3.78 -6.32
CA GLU A 141 13.61 -3.61 -5.26
C GLU A 141 12.20 -3.72 -5.83
N GLY A 142 11.25 -4.11 -4.98
CA GLY A 142 9.83 -4.23 -5.32
C GLY A 142 9.29 -5.66 -5.21
N PRO A 143 8.01 -5.85 -5.55
CA PRO A 143 7.27 -7.12 -5.36
C PRO A 143 7.93 -8.34 -6.00
N GLY A 144 8.69 -8.15 -7.09
CA GLY A 144 9.37 -9.23 -7.79
C GLY A 144 10.71 -9.65 -7.18
N TRP A 145 11.15 -8.98 -6.13
CA TRP A 145 12.44 -9.18 -5.50
C TRP A 145 12.27 -9.49 -4.02
N LEU A 146 13.01 -10.49 -3.55
CA LEU A 146 13.14 -10.83 -2.14
C LEU A 146 14.48 -10.30 -1.63
N ASP A 147 14.42 -9.45 -0.60
CA ASP A 147 15.60 -9.03 0.14
C ASP A 147 16.00 -10.09 1.17
N VAL A 148 17.26 -10.52 1.10
CA VAL A 148 17.83 -11.52 2.01
C VAL A 148 18.96 -10.94 2.85
N GLY A 149 19.14 -9.62 2.86
CA GLY A 149 20.21 -8.91 3.55
C GLY A 149 21.37 -8.65 2.60
N ASP A 150 22.17 -9.68 2.34
CA ASP A 150 23.40 -9.55 1.54
C ASP A 150 23.18 -9.68 0.02
N ASP A 151 22.00 -10.15 -0.39
CA ASP A 151 21.62 -10.30 -1.80
C ASP A 151 20.13 -10.00 -2.04
N LYS A 152 19.74 -9.95 -3.32
CA LYS A 152 18.37 -9.74 -3.81
C LYS A 152 17.99 -10.85 -4.77
N VAL A 153 17.00 -11.65 -4.39
CA VAL A 153 16.56 -12.83 -5.15
C VAL A 153 15.37 -12.47 -6.03
N ASN A 154 15.40 -12.87 -7.30
CA ASN A 154 14.25 -12.73 -8.18
C ASN A 154 13.19 -13.80 -7.86
N LEU A 155 12.14 -13.38 -7.16
CA LEU A 155 11.14 -14.25 -6.55
C LEU A 155 10.33 -15.06 -7.58
N PHE A 156 10.10 -14.51 -8.77
CA PHE A 156 9.24 -15.11 -9.79
C PHE A 156 10.00 -15.53 -11.06
N GLY A 157 11.33 -15.43 -11.07
CA GLY A 157 12.17 -15.82 -12.21
C GLY A 157 11.94 -14.99 -13.48
N MET A 158 11.22 -13.87 -13.39
CA MET A 158 10.91 -13.05 -14.55
C MET A 158 12.10 -12.20 -14.96
N GLY A 159 12.40 -12.12 -16.26
CA GLY A 159 13.40 -11.19 -16.76
C GLY A 159 13.11 -9.75 -16.33
N ARG A 160 14.16 -9.00 -15.96
CA ARG A 160 14.09 -7.63 -15.41
C ARG A 160 13.19 -6.67 -16.21
N HIS A 161 13.26 -6.78 -17.54
CA HIS A 161 12.41 -5.98 -18.46
C HIS A 161 10.91 -6.20 -18.22
N LYS A 162 10.49 -7.44 -17.91
CA LYS A 162 9.10 -7.75 -17.56
C LYS A 162 8.76 -7.18 -16.19
N LEU A 163 9.66 -7.29 -15.20
CA LEU A 163 9.44 -6.77 -13.85
C LEU A 163 9.18 -5.25 -13.85
N CYS A 164 9.97 -4.47 -14.59
CA CYS A 164 9.78 -3.02 -14.68
C CYS A 164 8.50 -2.62 -15.45
N ARG A 165 7.85 -3.55 -16.15
CA ARG A 165 6.72 -3.28 -17.06
C ARG A 165 5.36 -3.74 -16.55
N LYS A 166 5.31 -4.53 -15.47
CA LYS A 166 4.07 -5.06 -14.90
C LYS A 166 3.84 -4.53 -13.49
N SER A 167 2.59 -4.31 -13.12
CA SER A 167 2.17 -3.94 -11.75
C SER A 167 1.78 -5.19 -10.96
N ALA A 168 2.06 -5.25 -9.66
CA ALA A 168 1.83 -6.45 -8.86
C ALA A 168 0.39 -6.97 -8.90
N CYS A 169 -0.59 -6.06 -8.85
CA CYS A 169 -2.02 -6.37 -8.95
C CYS A 169 -2.46 -7.04 -10.26
N ALA A 170 -1.63 -7.01 -11.31
CA ALA A 170 -1.99 -7.51 -12.63
C ALA A 170 -0.90 -8.39 -13.26
N ALA A 171 0.26 -8.52 -12.62
CA ALA A 171 1.38 -9.31 -13.10
C ALA A 171 1.07 -10.79 -12.88
N GLY A 172 0.68 -11.50 -13.95
CA GLY A 172 0.21 -12.88 -13.83
C GLY A 172 0.02 -13.63 -15.15
N PRO A 173 -0.19 -14.95 -15.11
CA PRO A 173 0.02 -15.81 -13.94
C PRO A 173 1.51 -15.87 -13.53
N VAL A 174 1.81 -16.23 -12.28
CA VAL A 174 3.19 -16.33 -11.75
C VAL A 174 3.42 -17.62 -10.95
N THR A 175 4.68 -18.04 -10.86
CA THR A 175 5.15 -19.15 -10.03
C THR A 175 6.41 -18.73 -9.28
N LEU A 176 6.66 -19.31 -8.11
CA LEU A 176 7.90 -19.06 -7.38
C LEU A 176 9.13 -19.64 -8.10
N ASN A 177 10.24 -18.91 -8.04
CA ASN A 177 11.54 -19.34 -8.53
C ASN A 177 12.25 -20.21 -7.49
N GLY A 178 11.77 -21.45 -7.33
CA GLY A 178 12.25 -22.38 -6.30
C GLY A 178 13.77 -22.55 -6.29
N ARG A 179 14.41 -22.70 -7.46
CA ARG A 179 15.87 -22.82 -7.56
C ARG A 179 16.62 -21.63 -6.95
N ALA A 180 16.13 -20.42 -7.17
CA ALA A 180 16.76 -19.23 -6.61
C ALA A 180 16.53 -19.12 -5.10
N LEU A 181 15.36 -19.54 -4.61
CA LEU A 181 15.07 -19.62 -3.17
C LEU A 181 15.94 -20.66 -2.48
N GLU A 182 16.08 -21.87 -3.04
CA GLU A 182 16.95 -22.94 -2.54
C GLU A 182 18.42 -22.51 -2.48
N THR A 183 18.90 -21.79 -3.51
CA THR A 183 20.29 -21.31 -3.55
C THR A 183 20.61 -20.40 -2.37
N VAL A 184 19.68 -19.52 -1.99
CA VAL A 184 19.86 -18.60 -0.87
C VAL A 184 19.58 -19.25 0.48
N GLY A 185 18.91 -20.40 0.49
CA GLY A 185 18.70 -21.22 1.68
C GLY A 185 19.96 -21.91 2.22
N ASN A 186 20.99 -22.06 1.39
CA ASN A 186 22.17 -22.87 1.71
C ASN A 186 23.27 -22.12 2.47
N GLU A 187 23.17 -20.79 2.67
CA GLU A 187 24.26 -19.99 3.28
C GLU A 187 24.14 -19.74 4.79
N THR A 188 23.07 -20.16 5.48
CA THR A 188 23.07 -20.34 6.95
C THR A 188 21.75 -20.98 7.38
N ASP A 189 21.86 -22.07 8.15
CA ASP A 189 20.85 -22.72 8.99
C ASP A 189 19.39 -22.48 8.55
N ALA A 190 18.86 -23.39 7.72
CA ALA A 190 17.54 -23.33 7.09
C ALA A 190 16.40 -23.05 8.10
N ARG A 191 16.14 -21.77 8.34
CA ARG A 191 15.09 -21.24 9.22
C ARG A 191 13.72 -21.45 8.58
N SER A 192 12.72 -21.71 9.42
CA SER A 192 11.33 -22.10 9.09
C SER A 192 10.70 -21.38 7.90
N TRP A 193 11.00 -20.08 7.72
CA TRP A 193 10.48 -19.28 6.61
C TRP A 193 10.77 -19.85 5.21
N LEU A 194 11.96 -20.42 4.95
CA LEU A 194 12.27 -20.94 3.61
C LEU A 194 11.41 -22.18 3.31
N GLY A 195 11.24 -23.05 4.30
CA GLY A 195 10.34 -24.19 4.20
C GLY A 195 8.90 -23.75 3.90
N THR A 196 8.43 -22.69 4.57
CA THR A 196 7.13 -22.06 4.30
C THR A 196 7.00 -21.58 2.85
N LEU A 197 8.02 -20.89 2.31
CA LEU A 197 7.97 -20.42 0.92
C LEU A 197 8.04 -21.58 -0.09
N LEU A 198 8.90 -22.57 0.15
CA LEU A 198 9.06 -23.73 -0.73
C LEU A 198 7.84 -24.68 -0.70
N ALA A 199 7.03 -24.66 0.36
CA ALA A 199 5.76 -25.38 0.39
C ALA A 199 4.78 -24.92 -0.71
N SER A 200 4.92 -23.67 -1.16
CA SER A 200 4.15 -23.08 -2.26
C SER A 200 4.87 -23.19 -3.62
N GLN A 201 5.98 -23.92 -3.70
CA GLN A 201 6.66 -24.21 -4.96
C GLN A 201 5.76 -25.03 -5.88
N GLY A 202 5.70 -24.65 -7.15
CA GLY A 202 4.85 -25.29 -8.15
C GLY A 202 3.39 -24.79 -8.17
N LYS A 203 2.94 -24.03 -7.17
CA LYS A 203 1.66 -23.31 -7.26
C LYS A 203 1.72 -22.24 -8.35
N VAL A 204 0.63 -22.10 -9.09
CA VAL A 204 0.42 -21.05 -10.08
C VAL A 204 -0.55 -20.03 -9.50
N PHE A 205 -0.08 -18.83 -9.24
CA PHE A 205 -0.88 -17.74 -8.71
C PHE A 205 -1.44 -16.90 -9.85
N ALA A 206 -2.68 -16.43 -9.69
CA ALA A 206 -3.35 -15.58 -10.69
C ALA A 206 -2.57 -14.29 -10.93
N THR A 207 -2.08 -13.65 -9.86
CA THR A 207 -1.19 -12.48 -9.93
C THR A 207 -0.07 -12.57 -8.89
N ALA A 208 0.94 -11.71 -9.02
CA ALA A 208 1.99 -11.57 -8.02
C ALA A 208 1.49 -11.02 -6.68
N ALA A 209 0.46 -10.17 -6.69
CA ALA A 209 -0.19 -9.72 -5.46
C ALA A 209 -0.82 -10.90 -4.71
N ASP A 210 -1.51 -11.81 -5.43
CA ASP A 210 -2.10 -13.01 -4.82
C ASP A 210 -1.02 -13.92 -4.21
N ALA A 211 0.07 -14.13 -4.93
CA ALA A 211 1.21 -14.88 -4.41
C ALA A 211 1.77 -14.27 -3.12
N LEU A 212 2.01 -12.96 -3.10
CA LEU A 212 2.58 -12.29 -1.94
C LEU A 212 1.62 -12.26 -0.75
N THR A 213 0.32 -12.12 -0.98
CA THR A 213 -0.70 -12.22 0.07
C THR A 213 -0.70 -13.60 0.71
N GLU A 214 -0.81 -14.67 -0.09
CA GLU A 214 -0.85 -16.05 0.44
C GLU A 214 0.47 -16.40 1.16
N LEU A 215 1.62 -16.06 0.58
CA LEU A 215 2.92 -16.33 1.20
C LEU A 215 3.10 -15.55 2.52
N ASN A 216 2.59 -14.33 2.61
CA ASN A 216 2.64 -13.57 3.85
C ASN A 216 1.68 -14.13 4.91
N GLU A 217 0.50 -14.64 4.52
CA GLU A 217 -0.40 -15.37 5.43
C GLU A 217 0.29 -16.63 5.99
N ASP A 218 0.96 -17.41 5.13
CA ASP A 218 1.70 -18.60 5.53
C ASP A 218 2.88 -18.27 6.46
N LEU A 219 3.66 -17.22 6.14
CA LEU A 219 4.73 -16.72 7.02
C LEU A 219 4.17 -16.29 8.37
N VAL A 220 2.97 -15.67 8.39
CA VAL A 220 2.34 -15.24 9.63
C VAL A 220 1.83 -16.42 10.47
N ALA A 221 1.35 -17.48 9.83
CA ALA A 221 0.96 -18.70 10.53
C ALA A 221 2.17 -19.43 11.14
N ASP A 222 3.35 -19.37 10.51
CA ASP A 222 4.55 -20.05 11.00
C ASP A 222 5.16 -19.38 12.26
N TRP A 223 5.25 -18.05 12.27
CA TRP A 223 5.81 -17.31 13.42
C TRP A 223 4.82 -17.05 14.57
N ASP A 224 3.51 -16.87 14.33
CA ASP A 224 2.48 -16.74 15.37
C ASP A 224 1.73 -18.05 15.59
N ARG A 225 2.41 -19.02 16.21
CA ARG A 225 1.82 -20.33 16.53
C ARG A 225 0.71 -20.27 17.57
N SER A 226 0.58 -19.15 18.27
CA SER A 226 -0.51 -18.95 19.23
C SER A 226 -1.86 -18.73 18.54
N GLY A 227 -1.83 -18.28 17.27
CA GLY A 227 -3.03 -18.00 16.49
C GLY A 227 -3.92 -16.93 17.13
N MET A 228 -3.34 -16.03 17.93
CA MET A 228 -4.09 -15.05 18.72
C MET A 228 -4.83 -14.04 17.83
N ALA A 229 -4.17 -13.56 16.78
CA ALA A 229 -4.74 -12.59 15.85
C ALA A 229 -4.35 -12.93 14.41
N ARG A 230 -5.34 -13.19 13.55
CA ARG A 230 -5.11 -13.54 12.15
C ARG A 230 -4.99 -12.28 11.27
N PRO A 231 -3.98 -12.19 10.38
CA PRO A 231 -3.90 -11.09 9.42
C PRO A 231 -5.01 -11.22 8.38
N VAL A 232 -5.62 -10.09 8.05
CA VAL A 232 -6.57 -9.95 6.94
C VAL A 232 -6.00 -8.93 5.97
N PHE A 233 -5.36 -9.42 4.92
CA PHE A 233 -4.83 -8.56 3.88
C PHE A 233 -5.94 -8.11 2.94
N VAL A 234 -6.04 -6.80 2.76
CA VAL A 234 -6.90 -6.10 1.80
C VAL A 234 -6.03 -5.29 0.85
N ASP A 235 -6.50 -4.97 -0.34
CA ASP A 235 -5.71 -4.26 -1.35
C ASP A 235 -6.56 -3.35 -2.25
N ASP A 236 -5.95 -2.79 -3.29
CA ASP A 236 -6.60 -1.90 -4.26
C ASP A 236 -7.80 -2.58 -4.97
N ARG A 237 -7.81 -3.91 -5.10
CA ARG A 237 -8.88 -4.69 -5.76
C ARG A 237 -10.08 -4.86 -4.84
N LEU A 238 -9.83 -5.09 -3.54
CA LEU A 238 -10.90 -5.01 -2.54
C LEU A 238 -11.50 -3.60 -2.50
N ALA A 239 -10.67 -2.56 -2.54
CA ALA A 239 -11.15 -1.18 -2.63
C ALA A 239 -12.00 -0.94 -3.89
N ALA A 240 -11.61 -1.50 -5.04
CA ALA A 240 -12.40 -1.44 -6.26
C ALA A 240 -13.79 -2.09 -6.09
N THR A 241 -13.85 -3.20 -5.37
CA THR A 241 -15.11 -3.88 -5.01
C THR A 241 -15.98 -2.98 -4.11
N VAL A 242 -15.41 -2.39 -3.05
CA VAL A 242 -16.14 -1.47 -2.16
C VAL A 242 -16.68 -0.25 -2.93
N VAL A 243 -15.88 0.33 -3.83
CA VAL A 243 -16.33 1.44 -4.69
C VAL A 243 -17.42 0.99 -5.65
N ALA A 244 -17.32 -0.20 -6.24
CA ALA A 244 -18.37 -0.75 -7.10
C ALA A 244 -19.69 -0.92 -6.34
N ARG A 245 -19.66 -1.40 -5.09
CA ARG A 245 -20.85 -1.48 -4.21
C ARG A 245 -21.44 -0.11 -3.90
N HIS A 246 -20.61 0.90 -3.68
CA HIS A 246 -21.09 2.27 -3.55
C HIS A 246 -21.77 2.81 -4.81
N LEU A 247 -21.39 2.34 -5.99
CA LEU A 247 -21.98 2.76 -7.26
C LEU A 247 -23.34 2.10 -7.52
N GLU A 248 -23.63 0.94 -6.94
CA GLU A 248 -24.94 0.26 -7.06
C GLU A 248 -26.09 1.11 -6.52
N ASP A 249 -25.85 1.83 -5.41
CA ASP A 249 -26.81 2.75 -4.83
C ASP A 249 -26.63 4.17 -5.41
N GLU A 250 -27.70 4.73 -5.98
CA GLU A 250 -27.69 6.11 -6.46
C GLU A 250 -27.65 7.15 -5.33
N GLY A 251 -28.14 6.77 -4.15
CA GLY A 251 -28.21 7.59 -2.94
C GLY A 251 -26.88 7.69 -2.18
N SER A 252 -26.02 6.68 -2.30
CA SER A 252 -24.67 6.64 -1.77
C SER A 252 -23.91 7.94 -2.02
N LEU A 253 -23.33 8.51 -0.97
CA LEU A 253 -22.61 9.79 -1.06
C LEU A 253 -21.48 9.73 -2.09
N LEU A 254 -20.72 8.64 -2.15
CA LEU A 254 -19.65 8.46 -3.13
C LEU A 254 -20.19 8.47 -4.57
N SER A 255 -21.32 7.78 -4.81
CA SER A 255 -22.02 7.76 -6.11
C SER A 255 -22.45 9.17 -6.52
N ARG A 256 -23.03 9.92 -5.58
CA ARG A 256 -23.47 11.31 -5.81
C ARG A 256 -22.30 12.24 -6.08
N LEU A 257 -21.21 12.15 -5.32
CA LEU A 257 -19.99 12.95 -5.49
C LEU A 257 -19.37 12.74 -6.87
N LEU A 258 -19.31 11.50 -7.35
CA LEU A 258 -18.71 11.18 -8.65
C LEU A 258 -19.63 11.50 -9.83
N LEU A 259 -20.92 11.16 -9.74
CA LEU A 259 -21.78 11.09 -10.92
C LEU A 259 -22.70 12.30 -11.09
N LYS A 260 -23.08 13.00 -10.01
CA LYS A 260 -23.90 14.22 -10.13
C LYS A 260 -23.01 15.41 -10.56
N PRO A 261 -23.19 16.02 -11.74
CA PRO A 261 -22.25 17.02 -12.25
C PRO A 261 -21.99 18.21 -11.33
N PRO A 262 -22.98 18.80 -10.63
CA PRO A 262 -22.71 19.87 -9.67
C PRO A 262 -21.84 19.43 -8.49
N ARG A 263 -22.06 18.19 -8.01
CA ARG A 263 -21.30 17.60 -6.89
C ARG A 263 -19.87 17.29 -7.32
N ARG A 264 -19.69 16.68 -8.49
CA ARG A 264 -18.36 16.40 -9.06
C ARG A 264 -17.56 17.68 -9.27
N ARG A 265 -18.16 18.74 -9.82
CA ARG A 265 -17.46 20.03 -9.98
C ARG A 265 -16.98 20.62 -8.65
N ARG A 266 -17.78 20.49 -7.58
CA ARG A 266 -17.37 20.93 -6.24
C ARG A 266 -16.19 20.10 -5.71
N LEU A 267 -16.24 18.79 -5.91
CA LEU A 267 -15.14 17.89 -5.53
C LEU A 267 -13.86 18.17 -6.33
N ASP A 268 -13.97 18.35 -7.66
CA ASP A 268 -12.85 18.71 -8.53
C ASP A 268 -12.19 20.03 -8.08
N HIS A 269 -13.01 21.03 -7.70
CA HIS A 269 -12.54 22.30 -7.17
C HIS A 269 -11.77 22.11 -5.86
N ALA A 270 -12.33 21.39 -4.89
CA ALA A 270 -11.69 21.11 -3.60
C ALA A 270 -10.35 20.35 -3.76
N LEU A 271 -10.29 19.38 -4.69
CA LEU A 271 -9.06 18.69 -5.05
C LEU A 271 -8.00 19.65 -5.61
N GLN A 272 -8.40 20.55 -6.50
CA GLN A 272 -7.50 21.53 -7.12
C GLN A 272 -6.97 22.57 -6.10
N GLU A 273 -7.84 23.04 -5.21
CA GLU A 273 -7.44 23.94 -4.12
C GLU A 273 -6.45 23.27 -3.16
N ALA A 274 -6.74 22.04 -2.73
CA ALA A 274 -5.84 21.28 -1.87
C ALA A 274 -4.48 21.01 -2.54
N ALA A 275 -4.46 20.73 -3.84
CA ALA A 275 -3.23 20.53 -4.62
C ALA A 275 -2.41 21.80 -4.79
N SER A 276 -3.07 22.96 -4.81
CA SER A 276 -2.42 24.27 -4.97
C SER A 276 -2.03 24.89 -3.62
N GLY A 277 -2.54 24.34 -2.51
CA GLY A 277 -2.26 24.78 -1.14
C GLY A 277 -0.87 24.39 -0.60
N PRO A 278 -0.51 24.87 0.60
CA PRO A 278 0.82 24.67 1.21
C PRO A 278 1.17 23.20 1.44
N PHE A 279 0.16 22.35 1.62
CA PHE A 279 0.32 20.90 1.84
C PHE A 279 0.11 20.06 0.57
N GLY A 280 -0.09 20.68 -0.61
CA GLY A 280 -0.38 19.96 -1.85
C GLY A 280 0.67 18.91 -2.25
N ARG A 281 1.91 19.03 -1.76
CA ARG A 281 2.99 18.04 -1.97
C ARG A 281 2.74 16.68 -1.30
N PHE A 282 1.85 16.61 -0.31
CA PHE A 282 1.42 15.35 0.29
C PHE A 282 0.50 14.57 -0.65
N LEU A 283 -0.30 15.28 -1.46
CA LEU A 283 -1.23 14.63 -2.38
C LEU A 283 -0.49 13.79 -3.43
N PRO A 284 -1.02 12.60 -3.75
CA PRO A 284 -0.48 11.76 -4.81
C PRO A 284 -0.73 12.39 -6.19
N ASN A 285 -0.09 11.84 -7.22
CA ASN A 285 -0.25 12.29 -8.60
C ASN A 285 -1.74 12.26 -9.02
N ALA A 286 -2.21 13.36 -9.61
CA ALA A 286 -3.60 13.48 -10.02
C ALA A 286 -3.96 12.51 -11.16
N THR A 287 -5.06 11.77 -10.96
CA THR A 287 -5.82 11.03 -11.97
C THR A 287 -7.26 11.53 -11.96
N ALA A 288 -8.07 11.16 -12.95
CA ALA A 288 -9.50 11.39 -12.88
C ALA A 288 -10.19 10.27 -12.08
N TYR A 289 -9.91 10.20 -10.77
CA TYR A 289 -10.47 9.27 -9.78
C TYR A 289 -10.08 7.79 -9.93
N PHE A 290 -9.67 7.36 -11.11
CA PHE A 290 -9.38 5.96 -11.40
C PHE A 290 -8.06 5.77 -12.15
N TRP A 291 -7.42 4.64 -11.86
CA TRP A 291 -6.38 4.06 -12.68
C TRP A 291 -6.97 2.99 -13.61
N GLY A 292 -6.38 2.83 -14.79
CA GLY A 292 -6.72 1.74 -15.71
C GLY A 292 -5.70 0.62 -15.66
N ILE A 293 -6.14 -0.63 -15.85
CA ILE A 293 -5.26 -1.78 -16.01
C ILE A 293 -5.22 -2.19 -17.48
N ARG A 294 -4.04 -2.12 -18.10
CA ARG A 294 -3.85 -2.56 -19.49
C ARG A 294 -2.46 -3.14 -19.68
N GLU A 295 -2.39 -4.32 -20.30
CA GLU A 295 -1.16 -5.10 -20.49
C GLU A 295 -0.46 -5.37 -19.14
N GLN A 296 -1.23 -5.79 -18.14
CA GLN A 296 -0.73 -6.11 -16.78
C GLN A 296 -0.05 -4.93 -16.06
N ARG A 297 -0.46 -3.70 -16.38
CA ARG A 297 0.12 -2.49 -15.79
C ARG A 297 -0.92 -1.41 -15.56
N VAL A 298 -0.74 -0.74 -14.43
CA VAL A 298 -1.46 0.46 -14.03
C VAL A 298 -1.14 1.64 -14.97
N ARG A 299 -2.19 2.28 -15.48
CA ARG A 299 -2.18 3.41 -16.42
C ARG A 299 -2.93 4.58 -15.82
N LYS A 300 -2.34 5.76 -15.93
CA LYS A 300 -3.03 7.00 -15.61
C LYS A 300 -4.21 7.17 -16.58
N LEU A 301 -5.38 7.50 -16.05
CA LEU A 301 -6.53 7.89 -16.85
C LEU A 301 -6.87 9.37 -16.61
N VAL A 302 -7.44 9.99 -17.62
CA VAL A 302 -8.00 11.34 -17.57
C VAL A 302 -9.44 11.30 -18.04
N LEU A 303 -10.29 12.17 -17.49
CA LEU A 303 -11.68 12.31 -17.92
C LEU A 303 -11.76 13.30 -19.08
N LYS A 304 -12.18 12.84 -20.26
CA LYS A 304 -12.38 13.67 -21.45
C LYS A 304 -13.66 13.27 -22.15
N ASN A 305 -14.52 14.24 -22.46
CA ASN A 305 -15.80 14.01 -23.16
C ASN A 305 -16.65 12.90 -22.54
N GLY A 306 -16.76 12.89 -21.19
CA GLY A 306 -17.55 11.88 -20.46
C GLY A 306 -16.93 10.48 -20.44
N ARG A 307 -15.64 10.33 -20.77
CA ARG A 307 -14.95 9.04 -20.78
C ARG A 307 -13.61 9.10 -20.05
N LEU A 308 -13.26 8.02 -19.36
CA LEU A 308 -11.91 7.81 -18.84
C LEU A 308 -11.03 7.25 -19.96
N ILE A 309 -9.95 7.97 -20.29
CA ILE A 309 -9.04 7.61 -21.38
C ILE A 309 -7.58 7.57 -20.92
N GLU A 310 -6.78 6.67 -21.51
CA GLU A 310 -5.32 6.71 -21.39
C GLU A 310 -4.78 7.87 -22.25
N PRO A 311 -4.13 8.90 -21.66
CA PRO A 311 -3.62 10.03 -22.42
C PRO A 311 -2.54 9.59 -23.41
N ASP A 312 -2.46 10.28 -24.54
CA ASP A 312 -1.46 10.07 -25.60
C ASP A 312 -1.46 8.66 -26.23
N ARG A 313 -2.56 7.90 -26.07
CA ARG A 313 -2.71 6.56 -26.64
C ARG A 313 -4.05 6.40 -27.38
N PRO A 314 -4.08 6.59 -28.71
CA PRO A 314 -5.31 6.53 -29.50
C PRO A 314 -6.12 5.23 -29.37
N HIS A 315 -5.44 4.09 -29.16
CA HIS A 315 -6.05 2.77 -28.92
C HIS A 315 -5.84 2.31 -27.46
N GLY A 316 -5.79 3.25 -26.52
CA GLY A 316 -5.71 2.98 -25.09
C GLY A 316 -7.06 2.58 -24.49
N LEU A 317 -7.10 2.41 -23.17
CA LEU A 317 -8.37 2.22 -22.46
C LEU A 317 -9.30 3.42 -22.70
N SER A 318 -10.60 3.14 -22.85
CA SER A 318 -11.65 4.14 -23.04
C SER A 318 -12.97 3.65 -22.44
N ILE A 319 -13.29 4.11 -21.23
CA ILE A 319 -14.44 3.63 -20.45
C ILE A 319 -15.43 4.79 -20.25
N PRO A 320 -16.74 4.63 -20.56
CA PRO A 320 -17.73 5.67 -20.24
C PRO A 320 -17.72 6.00 -18.75
N PHE A 321 -17.76 7.29 -18.42
CA PHE A 321 -17.84 7.76 -17.03
C PHE A 321 -19.28 7.77 -16.53
N GLU A 322 -19.89 6.58 -16.55
CA GLU A 322 -21.28 6.32 -16.20
C GLU A 322 -21.35 5.11 -15.28
N ARG A 323 -22.32 5.12 -14.35
CA ARG A 323 -22.45 4.12 -13.29
C ARG A 323 -22.23 2.66 -13.74
N PRO A 324 -23.03 2.09 -14.67
CA PRO A 324 -22.92 0.67 -14.99
C PRO A 324 -21.55 0.31 -15.57
N HIS A 325 -20.96 1.21 -16.37
CA HIS A 325 -19.66 1.01 -16.99
C HIS A 325 -18.51 1.09 -15.98
N LEU A 326 -18.58 2.04 -15.04
CA LEU A 326 -17.59 2.16 -13.97
C LEU A 326 -17.66 0.96 -13.03
N GLN A 327 -18.86 0.57 -12.61
CA GLN A 327 -19.07 -0.60 -11.75
C GLN A 327 -18.50 -1.86 -12.40
N GLN A 328 -18.92 -2.17 -13.64
CA GLN A 328 -18.45 -3.35 -14.35
C GLN A 328 -16.92 -3.33 -14.52
N ALA A 329 -16.34 -2.19 -14.91
CA ALA A 329 -14.90 -2.10 -15.11
C ALA A 329 -14.09 -2.23 -13.80
N LEU A 330 -14.65 -1.84 -12.65
CA LEU A 330 -14.04 -2.09 -11.33
C LEU A 330 -14.07 -3.59 -10.99
N LEU A 331 -15.21 -4.24 -11.20
CA LEU A 331 -15.39 -5.67 -10.92
C LEU A 331 -14.56 -6.56 -11.86
N ASP A 332 -14.41 -6.16 -13.12
CA ASP A 332 -13.57 -6.86 -14.12
C ASP A 332 -12.06 -6.60 -13.93
N GLY A 333 -11.67 -5.79 -12.94
CA GLY A 333 -10.28 -5.42 -12.68
C GLY A 333 -9.66 -4.54 -13.78
N MET A 334 -10.48 -3.92 -14.63
CA MET A 334 -10.03 -2.95 -15.64
C MET A 334 -9.77 -1.57 -15.04
N LEU A 335 -10.45 -1.23 -13.94
CA LEU A 335 -10.25 -0.01 -13.16
C LEU A 335 -9.83 -0.34 -11.73
N LEU A 336 -9.00 0.53 -11.17
CA LEU A 336 -8.77 0.62 -9.73
C LEU A 336 -9.10 2.05 -9.26
N PRO A 337 -9.70 2.23 -8.08
CA PRO A 337 -9.84 3.56 -7.51
C PRO A 337 -8.46 4.18 -7.30
N ASP A 338 -8.37 5.51 -7.44
CA ASP A 338 -7.19 6.22 -6.99
C ASP A 338 -7.12 6.27 -5.47
N LEU A 339 -6.02 6.81 -4.95
CA LEU A 339 -5.77 6.83 -3.51
C LEU A 339 -6.84 7.62 -2.75
N PHE A 340 -7.40 8.68 -3.35
CA PHE A 340 -8.45 9.47 -2.73
C PHE A 340 -9.73 8.64 -2.60
N LEU A 341 -10.20 8.04 -3.69
CA LEU A 341 -11.40 7.18 -3.65
C LEU A 341 -11.23 5.97 -2.76
N MET A 342 -10.05 5.36 -2.77
CA MET A 342 -9.73 4.22 -1.93
C MET A 342 -9.85 4.55 -0.45
N PHE A 343 -9.21 5.63 0.04
CA PHE A 343 -9.33 6.02 1.44
C PHE A 343 -10.71 6.57 1.79
N LEU A 344 -11.40 7.20 0.83
CA LEU A 344 -12.78 7.62 1.04
C LEU A 344 -13.69 6.42 1.35
N ALA A 345 -13.59 5.36 0.54
CA ALA A 345 -14.40 4.16 0.64
C ALA A 345 -13.98 3.23 1.79
N LEU A 346 -12.67 3.07 2.03
CA LEU A 346 -12.16 2.15 3.05
C LEU A 346 -12.03 2.76 4.43
N ALA A 347 -11.94 4.09 4.56
CA ALA A 347 -11.60 4.71 5.84
C ALA A 347 -12.43 5.93 6.22
N ILE A 348 -12.45 6.97 5.39
CA ILE A 348 -13.01 8.27 5.79
C ILE A 348 -14.52 8.18 5.99
N LEU A 349 -15.26 7.70 4.97
CA LEU A 349 -16.72 7.53 5.08
C LEU A 349 -17.09 6.47 6.13
N PRO A 350 -16.51 5.25 6.14
CA PRO A 350 -16.91 4.25 7.13
C PRO A 350 -16.42 4.57 8.55
N ARG A 351 -15.55 5.57 8.77
CA ARG A 351 -14.88 5.88 10.06
C ARG A 351 -13.88 4.83 10.52
N VAL A 352 -13.02 4.34 9.63
CA VAL A 352 -11.91 3.42 9.98
C VAL A 352 -10.66 4.25 10.25
N ARG A 353 -9.97 3.95 11.35
CA ARG A 353 -8.66 4.55 11.63
C ARG A 353 -7.62 4.02 10.65
N VAL A 354 -6.95 4.94 9.99
CA VAL A 354 -5.78 4.60 9.16
C VAL A 354 -4.53 4.73 10.00
N VAL A 355 -3.78 3.64 10.11
CA VAL A 355 -2.43 3.65 10.66
C VAL A 355 -1.46 3.63 9.48
N GLY A 356 -0.44 4.49 9.48
CA GLY A 356 0.49 4.57 8.34
C GLY A 356 1.72 5.44 8.59
N GLY A 357 2.48 5.71 7.53
CA GLY A 357 3.69 6.53 7.61
C GLY A 357 3.44 8.03 7.38
N LEU A 358 4.49 8.84 7.51
CA LEU A 358 4.46 10.31 7.38
C LEU A 358 3.64 10.83 6.20
N ARG A 359 3.86 10.26 5.00
CA ARG A 359 3.14 10.69 3.80
C ARG A 359 1.64 10.36 3.90
N GLN A 360 1.31 9.20 4.47
CA GLN A 360 -0.07 8.72 4.59
C GLN A 360 -0.86 9.56 5.58
N ILE A 361 -0.27 9.84 6.74
CA ILE A 361 -0.94 10.70 7.71
C ILE A 361 -1.23 12.08 7.12
N GLY A 362 -0.33 12.61 6.28
CA GLY A 362 -0.52 13.89 5.61
C GLY A 362 -1.63 13.87 4.56
N TYR A 363 -1.59 12.94 3.59
CA TYR A 363 -2.63 12.94 2.56
C TYR A 363 -4.00 12.50 3.07
N VAL A 364 -4.11 11.62 4.09
CA VAL A 364 -5.42 11.21 4.64
C VAL A 364 -6.08 12.41 5.30
N ALA A 365 -5.33 13.21 6.05
CA ALA A 365 -5.83 14.46 6.63
C ALA A 365 -6.31 15.44 5.55
N LEU A 366 -5.59 15.55 4.42
CA LEU A 366 -6.04 16.35 3.28
C LEU A 366 -7.29 15.79 2.62
N PHE A 367 -7.41 14.48 2.45
CA PHE A 367 -8.60 13.83 1.89
C PHE A 367 -9.84 14.09 2.74
N HIS A 368 -9.71 14.11 4.07
CA HIS A 368 -10.77 14.56 4.97
C HIS A 368 -11.20 16.00 4.66
N SER A 369 -10.25 16.93 4.58
CA SER A 369 -10.54 18.34 4.28
C SER A 369 -11.17 18.53 2.88
N ILE A 370 -10.71 17.77 1.89
CA ILE A 370 -11.28 17.76 0.53
C ILE A 370 -12.73 17.27 0.55
N LEU A 371 -13.01 16.18 1.28
CA LEU A 371 -14.37 15.67 1.42
C LEU A 371 -15.26 16.72 2.08
N LEU A 372 -14.85 17.30 3.21
CA LEU A 372 -15.59 18.34 3.93
C LEU A 372 -15.96 19.51 3.01
N ALA A 373 -15.00 20.01 2.22
CA ALA A 373 -15.25 21.08 1.25
C ALA A 373 -16.21 20.67 0.11
N ALA A 374 -16.33 19.37 -0.17
CA ALA A 374 -17.23 18.84 -1.20
C ALA A 374 -18.66 18.55 -0.69
N LEU A 375 -18.91 18.57 0.63
CA LEU A 375 -20.23 18.28 1.20
C LEU A 375 -21.27 19.37 0.88
N ASP A 376 -22.55 18.99 0.91
CA ASP A 376 -23.70 19.91 0.85
C ASP A 376 -24.14 20.31 2.25
N GLU A 377 -23.83 21.53 2.66
CA GLU A 377 -24.31 22.04 3.94
C GLU A 377 -25.84 22.23 3.97
N ASN A 378 -26.53 22.21 2.82
CA ASN A 378 -27.98 22.27 2.81
C ASN A 378 -28.64 20.90 3.07
N ALA A 379 -27.94 19.80 2.80
CA ALA A 379 -28.42 18.45 3.03
C ALA A 379 -28.18 18.06 4.50
N PRO A 380 -29.23 17.78 5.31
CA PRO A 380 -29.07 17.43 6.72
C PRO A 380 -28.08 16.28 6.96
N GLU A 381 -28.16 15.22 6.17
CA GLU A 381 -27.33 14.03 6.31
C GLU A 381 -25.83 14.30 6.03
N GLU A 382 -25.52 15.30 5.21
CA GLU A 382 -24.16 15.72 4.93
C GLU A 382 -23.64 16.74 5.95
N ARG A 383 -24.50 17.55 6.55
CA ARG A 383 -24.13 18.36 7.73
C ARG A 383 -23.76 17.48 8.91
N ASP A 384 -24.55 16.44 9.16
CA ASP A 384 -24.28 15.48 10.23
C ASP A 384 -22.95 14.77 9.99
N LEU A 385 -22.69 14.36 8.75
CA LEU A 385 -21.38 13.81 8.34
C LEU A 385 -20.25 14.83 8.57
N ALA A 386 -20.44 16.09 8.20
CA ALA A 386 -19.43 17.13 8.37
C ALA A 386 -19.07 17.35 9.85
N ALA A 387 -20.06 17.31 10.75
CA ALA A 387 -19.86 17.35 12.19
C ALA A 387 -19.14 16.09 12.69
N GLU A 388 -19.51 14.92 12.20
CA GLU A 388 -18.87 13.64 12.52
C GLU A 388 -17.37 13.65 12.18
N LEU A 389 -17.02 14.16 11.00
CA LEU A 389 -15.67 14.13 10.42
C LEU A 389 -14.72 15.21 10.97
N GLN A 390 -15.18 16.05 11.91
CA GLN A 390 -14.30 16.94 12.67
C GLN A 390 -13.26 16.14 13.48
N VAL A 391 -13.60 14.91 13.87
CA VAL A 391 -12.66 13.98 14.47
C VAL A 391 -12.03 13.11 13.39
N ARG A 392 -10.72 13.26 13.18
CA ARG A 392 -9.97 12.47 12.20
C ARG A 392 -9.43 11.19 12.84
N GLU A 393 -9.76 10.06 12.23
CA GLU A 393 -9.25 8.75 12.65
C GLU A 393 -7.99 8.40 11.84
N ASN A 394 -6.85 8.93 12.28
CA ASN A 394 -5.56 8.78 11.62
C ASN A 394 -4.46 8.57 12.66
N ALA A 395 -3.43 7.81 12.33
CA ALA A 395 -2.39 7.43 13.27
C ALA A 395 -1.05 7.14 12.58
N TRP A 396 0.04 7.40 13.31
CA TRP A 396 1.38 7.04 12.87
C TRP A 396 1.71 5.61 13.29
N GLY A 397 2.15 4.76 12.37
CA GLY A 397 2.52 3.38 12.69
C GLY A 397 3.67 2.81 11.89
N MET A 398 4.54 3.66 11.34
CA MET A 398 5.71 3.22 10.56
C MET A 398 7.02 3.57 11.26
N ARG A 399 8.00 2.66 11.19
CA ARG A 399 9.33 2.85 11.82
C ARG A 399 9.24 3.20 13.31
N VAL A 400 8.24 2.65 13.99
CA VAL A 400 8.05 2.80 15.44
C VAL A 400 8.89 1.78 16.20
N ILE A 401 9.30 0.70 15.54
CA ILE A 401 10.15 -0.34 16.10
C ILE A 401 11.59 -0.06 15.66
N ASP A 402 12.46 0.34 16.59
CA ASP A 402 13.91 0.40 16.34
C ASP A 402 14.55 -0.94 16.67
N GLU A 403 14.93 -1.71 15.66
CA GLU A 403 15.68 -2.95 15.88
C GLU A 403 16.96 -2.99 15.05
N LYS A 404 18.06 -3.26 15.75
CA LYS A 404 19.40 -3.44 15.15
C LYS A 404 19.63 -4.84 14.60
N ILE A 405 18.74 -5.79 14.89
CA ILE A 405 18.80 -7.17 14.40
C ILE A 405 18.12 -7.27 13.03
N SER A 406 18.51 -8.26 12.22
CA SER A 406 17.87 -8.50 10.92
C SER A 406 16.46 -9.07 11.08
N VAL A 407 15.57 -8.85 10.09
CA VAL A 407 14.21 -9.43 10.08
C VAL A 407 14.27 -10.96 10.22
N ARG A 408 15.26 -11.57 9.59
CA ARG A 408 15.51 -13.02 9.64
C ARG A 408 15.84 -13.53 11.04
N GLU A 409 16.61 -12.78 11.81
CA GLU A 409 16.94 -13.14 13.21
C GLU A 409 15.73 -12.94 14.12
N GLN A 410 14.94 -11.90 13.87
CA GLN A 410 13.73 -11.61 14.62
C GLN A 410 12.62 -12.64 14.37
N LEU A 411 12.39 -13.05 13.12
CA LEU A 411 11.49 -14.17 12.81
C LEU A 411 11.94 -15.46 13.50
N ALA A 412 13.25 -15.72 13.52
CA ALA A 412 13.82 -16.89 14.19
C ALA A 412 13.71 -16.84 15.72
N SER A 413 13.68 -15.67 16.35
CA SER A 413 13.43 -15.55 17.78
C SER A 413 11.96 -15.76 18.12
N LEU A 414 11.05 -15.29 17.26
CA LEU A 414 9.60 -15.39 17.47
C LEU A 414 9.08 -16.80 17.37
N THR A 415 9.56 -17.54 16.38
CA THR A 415 9.25 -18.98 16.22
C THR A 415 9.69 -19.84 17.41
N ARG A 416 10.60 -19.35 18.27
CA ARG A 416 11.08 -20.06 19.47
C ARG A 416 10.31 -19.72 20.74
N GLN A 417 9.54 -18.63 20.77
CA GLN A 417 8.75 -18.24 21.94
C GLN A 417 7.41 -18.99 21.95
N LYS A 418 7.13 -19.72 23.04
CA LYS A 418 5.84 -20.41 23.27
C LYS A 418 4.77 -19.51 23.88
N SER A 419 5.11 -18.28 24.28
CA SER A 419 4.21 -17.28 24.84
C SER A 419 4.51 -15.93 24.21
N ALA A 420 3.46 -15.11 24.00
CA ALA A 420 3.51 -13.78 23.42
C ALA A 420 4.17 -12.73 24.35
N ILE A 421 5.32 -13.05 24.94
CA ILE A 421 6.06 -12.13 25.82
C ILE A 421 7.21 -11.54 25.02
N TRP A 422 6.95 -10.37 24.45
CA TRP A 422 7.94 -9.60 23.71
C TRP A 422 8.93 -8.93 24.67
N PRO A 423 10.25 -8.90 24.37
CA PRO A 423 11.22 -8.22 25.23
C PRO A 423 10.90 -6.71 25.34
N PRO A 424 10.91 -6.12 26.55
CA PRO A 424 10.59 -4.71 26.79
C PRO A 424 11.56 -3.68 26.15
N SER A 425 12.47 -4.11 25.27
CA SER A 425 13.52 -3.30 24.65
C SER A 425 13.10 -2.60 23.36
N CYS A 426 11.90 -2.85 22.79
CA CYS A 426 11.46 -2.14 21.60
C CYS A 426 11.02 -0.72 21.96
N ARG A 427 11.76 0.25 21.40
CA ARG A 427 11.54 1.69 21.56
C ARG A 427 11.16 2.31 20.22
N PHE A 428 10.57 3.51 20.28
CA PHE A 428 10.36 4.36 19.11
C PHE A 428 11.63 4.43 18.24
N GLY A 429 11.50 3.99 16.98
CA GLY A 429 12.51 4.18 15.94
C GLY A 429 12.80 5.64 15.64
N LYS A 430 14.01 5.91 15.14
CA LYS A 430 14.34 7.23 14.59
C LYS A 430 13.35 7.56 13.47
N MET A 431 12.53 8.60 13.67
CA MET A 431 11.81 9.22 12.55
C MET A 431 12.86 9.69 11.53
N PRO A 432 12.67 9.38 10.23
CA PRO A 432 13.57 9.91 9.22
C PRO A 432 13.57 11.44 9.31
N GLY A 433 14.75 12.03 9.46
CA GLY A 433 14.92 13.46 9.24
C GLY A 433 14.42 13.81 7.83
N ALA A 434 13.88 15.01 7.66
CA ALA A 434 13.45 15.51 6.36
C ALA A 434 14.68 15.60 5.42
N CYS A 435 15.05 14.49 4.79
CA CYS A 435 16.17 14.41 3.87
C CYS A 435 15.79 13.48 2.71
N GLY A 436 16.00 13.97 1.49
CA GLY A 436 15.44 13.46 0.24
C GLY A 436 16.07 12.19 -0.28
N SER A 437 16.11 11.12 0.50
CA SER A 437 16.75 9.85 0.15
C SER A 437 15.87 8.66 0.50
N SER A 438 14.80 8.47 -0.28
CA SER A 438 14.23 7.16 -0.65
C SER A 438 12.99 7.37 -1.54
N MET A 439 13.15 8.15 -2.61
CA MET A 439 12.28 8.11 -3.79
C MET A 439 12.98 8.93 -4.87
N LYS A 440 13.90 8.29 -5.59
CA LYS A 440 14.08 8.68 -6.99
C LYS A 440 12.70 8.55 -7.60
N ARG A 441 12.16 9.71 -8.02
CA ARG A 441 10.93 9.85 -8.78
C ARG A 441 10.70 8.61 -9.62
N SER A 442 9.63 7.88 -9.37
CA SER A 442 9.04 7.05 -10.40
C SER A 442 8.62 8.01 -11.51
N ARG A 443 9.52 8.22 -12.48
CA ARG A 443 9.16 8.82 -13.76
C ARG A 443 8.18 7.85 -14.41
N SER A 444 6.90 8.03 -14.14
CA SER A 444 5.85 7.53 -15.01
C SER A 444 5.98 8.28 -16.33
N ALA A 445 6.60 7.60 -17.30
CA ALA A 445 6.63 7.83 -18.74
C ALA A 445 6.05 9.17 -19.23
N SER A 446 6.92 10.17 -19.36
CA SER A 446 6.79 11.27 -20.31
C SER A 446 8.19 11.68 -20.76
N SER A 447 8.85 10.79 -21.52
CA SER A 447 9.98 11.03 -22.44
C SER A 447 10.73 9.73 -22.70
N LEU A 448 10.73 9.28 -23.96
CA LEU A 448 11.70 8.32 -24.49
C LEU A 448 13.09 8.96 -24.46
N PRO A 449 14.15 8.15 -24.23
CA PRO A 449 15.29 8.24 -25.13
C PRO A 449 15.58 6.88 -25.77
N ALA A 450 15.85 6.93 -27.07
CA ALA A 450 16.22 5.82 -27.92
C ALA A 450 17.45 5.08 -27.37
N CYS A 451 17.32 3.76 -27.22
CA CYS A 451 18.44 2.86 -26.99
C CYS A 451 19.17 2.65 -28.33
N ARG A 452 20.15 3.52 -28.63
CA ARG A 452 21.06 3.34 -29.77
C ARG A 452 22.01 2.17 -29.46
N LYS A 453 21.98 1.16 -30.31
CA LYS A 453 22.99 0.08 -30.39
C LYS A 453 24.36 0.70 -30.71
N GLY A 454 25.32 0.56 -29.82
CA GLY A 454 26.73 0.81 -30.08
C GLY A 454 27.51 -0.50 -30.01
N ARG A 455 27.83 -1.07 -31.17
CA ARG A 455 28.83 -2.14 -31.31
C ARG A 455 30.19 -1.57 -30.89
N SER A 456 30.86 -2.21 -29.94
CA SER A 456 32.29 -2.00 -29.67
C SER A 456 33.06 -3.01 -30.51
N SER A 457 33.72 -2.53 -31.56
CA SER A 457 34.82 -3.23 -32.24
C SER A 457 36.12 -2.87 -31.52
N ARG A 458 36.76 -3.86 -30.89
CA ARG A 458 38.17 -3.81 -30.49
C ARG A 458 39.01 -4.27 -31.67
N THR A 459 39.95 -3.44 -32.10
CA THR A 459 41.18 -3.90 -32.76
C THR A 459 42.33 -3.02 -32.30
N CYS A 460 43.18 -3.60 -31.47
CA CYS A 460 44.56 -3.16 -31.25
C CYS A 460 45.45 -3.96 -32.19
N SER A 461 46.28 -3.29 -32.99
CA SER A 461 47.66 -3.71 -33.29
C SER A 461 48.25 -2.74 -34.31
N GLY A 462 49.31 -2.05 -33.91
CA GLY A 462 50.07 -1.17 -34.79
C GLY A 462 51.10 -1.89 -35.64
N ASN A 463 51.72 -1.08 -36.51
CA ASN A 463 53.05 -1.21 -37.07
C ASN A 463 53.34 -2.38 -38.03
N THR A 464 53.42 -2.10 -39.33
CA THR A 464 54.66 -1.94 -40.13
C THR A 464 54.40 -2.17 -41.63
N GLY A 465 55.13 -1.44 -42.48
CA GLY A 465 55.66 -2.01 -43.72
C GLY A 465 54.93 -1.72 -45.04
N CYS A 466 55.44 -0.71 -45.75
CA CYS A 466 55.76 -0.68 -47.19
C CYS A 466 54.84 -1.34 -48.24
N GLY A 467 54.53 -0.57 -49.29
CA GLY A 467 54.74 -1.05 -50.67
C GLY A 467 53.55 -0.93 -51.63
N HIS A 468 53.71 0.00 -52.58
CA HIS A 468 53.25 -0.07 -53.97
C HIS A 468 51.75 -0.12 -54.34
N LEU A 469 51.28 1.04 -54.83
CA LEU A 469 50.46 1.20 -56.05
C LEU A 469 51.10 0.45 -57.26
N PRO A 470 50.39 0.13 -58.37
CA PRO A 470 49.28 0.91 -58.96
C PRO A 470 48.17 0.13 -59.71
N ARG A 471 47.24 0.92 -60.28
CA ARG A 471 46.43 0.73 -61.52
C ARG A 471 44.92 0.50 -61.36
N ARG A 472 44.21 1.63 -61.48
CA ARG A 472 42.95 1.89 -62.21
C ARG A 472 42.92 1.27 -63.64
N PRO A 473 41.82 1.38 -64.44
CA PRO A 473 40.42 1.76 -64.16
C PRO A 473 39.36 0.91 -64.94
N THR A 474 38.14 1.46 -65.04
CA THR A 474 36.99 1.19 -65.94
C THR A 474 35.94 0.24 -65.35
N THR A 475 34.66 0.63 -65.21
CA THR A 475 33.84 1.76 -65.72
C THR A 475 32.75 2.07 -64.71
#